data_AF-A0A923TNI8-F1
#
_entry.id   AF-A0A923TNI8-F1
#
_cell.length_a   1.000
_cell.length_b   1.000
_cell.length_c   1.000
_cell.angle_alpha   90.00
_cell.angle_beta   90.00
_cell.angle_gamma   90.00
#
_symmetry.space_group_name_H-M   'P 1'
#
loop_
_entity.id
_entity.type
_entity.pdbx_description
1 polymer ?
#
loop_
_entity_poly.entity_id
_entity_poly.type
_entity_poly.pdbx_seq_one_letter_code
_entity_poly.pdbx_strand_id
1 'polypeptide(L)'
;AGLDADRALSHALLELLQRDGNGLVFRALDRGVVVDLDGLTDPAAVQALSRLRAAGVEPVVKLASTELGLTNVYAVGVDTDPDEPISATACGEAAHPDREVAVRKALLELCSSRARKAFAHGSLDRVRRLAGSDYLDRYLAALPVDAVAAEEPRALAAMASWLALPAAGLTALLQDSVLSNRSQVRLADLPTTTGLDTTAALRADVVGRLHNEGMDVLVLDLSGDGVHVAKAVVPGLEVETMSYGRIGERGVRRARDLGLPFVAVGADPGGWTAVHLTDEATERLGGPAWLDRAAVDAAVGALYPLYREPARHLAQLALSVAM
;
A
#
# COMPACT_ATOMS: atom_id res chain seq x y z
N ALA A 1 -16.32 -3.17 6.69
CA ALA A 1 -17.73 -3.64 6.78
C ALA A 1 -17.83 -5.07 6.26
N GLY A 2 -18.91 -5.79 6.59
CA GLY A 2 -19.14 -7.18 6.19
C GLY A 2 -20.60 -7.59 6.30
N LEU A 3 -20.90 -8.78 5.78
CA LEU A 3 -22.23 -9.41 5.89
C LEU A 3 -22.49 -10.02 7.28
N ASP A 4 -21.43 -10.20 8.05
CA ASP A 4 -21.42 -10.72 9.42
C ASP A 4 -20.27 -10.04 10.19
N ALA A 5 -20.35 -10.08 11.52
CA ALA A 5 -19.36 -9.43 12.40
C ALA A 5 -17.94 -10.01 12.23
N ASP A 6 -17.84 -11.34 12.07
CA ASP A 6 -16.55 -12.02 11.89
C ASP A 6 -15.86 -11.57 10.61
N ARG A 7 -16.60 -11.42 9.52
CA ARG A 7 -16.09 -10.90 8.25
C ARG A 7 -15.67 -9.45 8.36
N ALA A 8 -16.47 -8.61 9.02
CA ALA A 8 -16.15 -7.20 9.20
C ALA A 8 -14.84 -7.02 9.98
N LEU A 9 -14.67 -7.76 11.07
CA LEU A 9 -13.47 -7.71 11.90
C LEU A 9 -12.26 -8.35 11.21
N SER A 10 -12.41 -9.55 10.63
CA SER A 10 -11.30 -10.21 9.92
C SER A 10 -10.77 -9.34 8.79
N HIS A 11 -11.65 -8.67 8.04
CA HIS A 11 -11.24 -7.74 7.01
C HIS A 11 -10.46 -6.56 7.59
N ALA A 12 -10.97 -5.92 8.66
CA ALA A 12 -10.28 -4.80 9.31
C ALA A 12 -8.88 -5.21 9.81
N LEU A 13 -8.74 -6.39 10.42
CA LEU A 13 -7.46 -6.87 10.93
C LEU A 13 -6.48 -7.23 9.79
N LEU A 14 -6.96 -7.88 8.74
CA LEU A 14 -6.13 -8.19 7.57
C LEU A 14 -5.66 -6.93 6.84
N GLU A 15 -6.44 -5.85 6.84
CA GLU A 15 -6.00 -4.54 6.33
C GLU A 15 -4.88 -3.96 7.21
N LEU A 16 -5.01 -4.02 8.55
CA LEU A 16 -3.94 -3.58 9.45
C LEU A 16 -2.64 -4.40 9.24
N LEU A 17 -2.76 -5.72 9.11
CA LEU A 17 -1.62 -6.63 8.88
C LEU A 17 -0.99 -6.44 7.49
N GLN A 18 -1.80 -6.10 6.48
CA GLN A 18 -1.29 -5.67 5.19
C GLN A 18 -0.45 -4.40 5.32
N ARG A 19 -0.95 -3.39 6.03
CA ARG A 19 -0.23 -2.12 6.24
C ARG A 19 1.03 -2.30 7.09
N ASP A 20 0.98 -3.16 8.09
CA ASP A 20 2.13 -3.53 8.93
C ASP A 20 3.25 -4.14 8.08
N GLY A 21 2.96 -5.20 7.32
CA GLY A 21 3.99 -5.84 6.49
C GLY A 21 4.49 -4.95 5.33
N ASN A 22 3.67 -4.02 4.85
CA ASN A 22 4.04 -3.04 3.82
C ASN A 22 4.85 -1.87 4.38
N GLY A 23 4.71 -1.53 5.67
CA GLY A 23 5.02 -0.21 6.23
C GLY A 23 6.41 0.36 5.93
N LEU A 24 7.41 -0.50 5.71
CA LEU A 24 8.81 -0.10 5.51
C LEU A 24 9.37 -0.32 4.09
N VAL A 25 9.11 -1.45 3.44
CA VAL A 25 9.83 -1.88 2.20
C VAL A 25 8.92 -2.17 1.01
N PHE A 26 7.82 -1.43 0.92
CA PHE A 26 6.96 -1.39 -0.27
C PHE A 26 7.18 -0.10 -1.07
N ARG A 27 6.69 -0.07 -2.32
CA ARG A 27 6.66 1.12 -3.20
C ARG A 27 8.04 1.66 -3.56
N ALA A 28 8.44 2.86 -3.13
CA ALA A 28 9.74 3.40 -3.48
C ALA A 28 10.89 2.58 -2.88
N LEU A 29 10.66 1.96 -1.71
CA LEU A 29 11.63 1.14 -0.98
C LEU A 29 11.53 -0.35 -1.35
N ASP A 30 10.81 -0.66 -2.43
CA ASP A 30 10.66 -1.99 -2.99
C ASP A 30 12.02 -2.66 -3.24
N ARG A 31 12.14 -3.90 -2.74
CA ARG A 31 13.38 -4.69 -2.76
C ARG A 31 13.54 -5.55 -4.01
N GLY A 32 12.54 -5.62 -4.88
CA GLY A 32 12.56 -6.36 -6.14
C GLY A 32 12.31 -7.85 -5.97
N VAL A 33 11.61 -8.27 -4.91
CA VAL A 33 11.31 -9.69 -4.62
C VAL A 33 10.00 -10.08 -5.29
N VAL A 34 10.09 -10.77 -6.43
CA VAL A 34 8.93 -11.23 -7.22
C VAL A 34 8.45 -12.59 -6.72
N VAL A 35 7.13 -12.80 -6.70
CA VAL A 35 6.53 -14.10 -6.44
C VAL A 35 6.36 -14.85 -7.76
N ASP A 36 7.00 -16.01 -7.87
CA ASP A 36 6.74 -16.97 -8.93
C ASP A 36 5.34 -17.57 -8.75
N LEU A 37 4.46 -17.34 -9.73
CA LEU A 37 3.08 -17.80 -9.67
C LEU A 37 2.89 -19.20 -10.26
N ASP A 38 3.97 -19.94 -10.52
CA ASP A 38 3.86 -21.36 -10.88
C ASP A 38 3.08 -22.14 -9.81
N GLY A 39 2.16 -22.99 -10.26
CA GLY A 39 1.26 -23.75 -9.41
C GLY A 39 0.07 -22.95 -8.81
N LEU A 40 -0.15 -21.69 -9.18
CA LEU A 40 -1.35 -20.93 -8.77
C LEU A 40 -2.62 -21.57 -9.33
N THR A 41 -3.56 -21.94 -8.45
CA THR A 41 -4.80 -22.63 -8.85
C THR A 41 -6.10 -21.85 -8.62
N ASP A 42 -6.10 -20.80 -7.79
CA ASP A 42 -7.28 -19.96 -7.54
C ASP A 42 -7.89 -19.45 -8.87
N PRO A 43 -9.13 -19.85 -9.22
CA PRO A 43 -9.72 -19.55 -10.51
C PRO A 43 -9.89 -18.06 -10.80
N ALA A 44 -10.16 -17.25 -9.76
CA ALA A 44 -10.36 -15.82 -9.91
C ALA A 44 -9.02 -15.10 -10.04
N ALA A 45 -7.95 -15.56 -9.38
CA ALA A 45 -6.61 -15.08 -9.61
C ALA A 45 -6.14 -15.38 -11.05
N VAL A 46 -6.31 -16.62 -11.52
CA VAL A 46 -5.97 -17.04 -12.88
C VAL A 46 -6.75 -16.22 -13.92
N GLN A 47 -8.06 -16.00 -13.69
CA GLN A 47 -8.87 -15.15 -14.56
C GLN A 47 -8.38 -13.69 -14.57
N ALA A 48 -8.01 -13.13 -13.41
CA ALA A 48 -7.49 -11.77 -13.33
C ALA A 48 -6.17 -11.61 -14.11
N LEU A 49 -5.23 -12.55 -13.96
CA LEU A 49 -3.98 -12.59 -14.72
C LEU A 49 -4.25 -12.63 -16.22
N SER A 50 -5.13 -13.54 -16.67
CA SER A 50 -5.48 -13.68 -18.08
C SER A 50 -6.09 -12.39 -18.66
N ARG A 51 -6.98 -11.73 -17.92
CA ARG A 51 -7.61 -10.48 -18.36
C ARG A 51 -6.64 -9.30 -18.42
N LEU A 52 -5.74 -9.18 -17.44
CA LEU A 52 -4.70 -8.15 -17.44
C LEU A 52 -3.78 -8.33 -18.65
N ARG A 53 -3.30 -9.56 -18.89
CA ARG A 53 -2.43 -9.87 -20.04
C ARG A 53 -3.12 -9.65 -21.38
N ALA A 54 -4.39 -10.05 -21.50
CA ALA A 54 -5.18 -9.79 -22.70
C ALA A 54 -5.39 -8.28 -22.96
N ALA A 55 -5.34 -7.46 -21.91
CA ALA A 55 -5.37 -6.00 -22.00
C ALA A 55 -3.97 -5.38 -22.18
N GLY A 56 -2.93 -6.18 -22.43
CA GLY A 56 -1.55 -5.68 -22.63
C GLY A 56 -0.80 -5.33 -21.35
N VAL A 57 -1.35 -5.69 -20.18
CA VAL A 57 -0.73 -5.41 -18.88
C VAL A 57 -0.12 -6.70 -18.34
N GLU A 58 1.20 -6.73 -18.14
CA GLU A 58 1.85 -7.86 -17.45
C GLU A 58 1.82 -7.62 -15.93
N PRO A 59 1.03 -8.40 -15.16
CA PRO A 59 1.01 -8.29 -13.71
C PRO A 59 2.26 -8.87 -13.08
N VAL A 60 2.85 -8.16 -12.13
CA VAL A 60 3.97 -8.62 -11.31
C VAL A 60 3.53 -8.60 -9.85
N VAL A 61 3.51 -9.78 -9.22
CA VAL A 61 3.22 -9.92 -7.79
C VAL A 61 4.54 -9.92 -7.03
N LYS A 62 4.60 -9.13 -5.96
CA LYS A 62 5.78 -8.93 -5.14
C LYS A 62 5.52 -9.28 -3.69
N LEU A 63 6.53 -9.83 -3.04
CA LEU A 63 6.48 -10.16 -1.62
C LEU A 63 6.83 -8.91 -0.80
N ALA A 64 5.92 -8.50 0.07
CA ALA A 64 6.21 -7.48 1.08
C ALA A 64 6.74 -8.10 2.37
N SER A 65 6.09 -9.14 2.89
CA SER A 65 6.46 -9.78 4.15
C SER A 65 5.83 -11.16 4.30
N THR A 66 6.47 -12.01 5.10
CA THR A 66 5.89 -13.26 5.63
C THR A 66 5.73 -13.26 7.15
N GLU A 67 5.91 -12.10 7.79
CA GLU A 67 5.77 -11.94 9.24
C GLU A 67 4.38 -12.39 9.71
N LEU A 68 4.31 -12.84 10.96
CA LEU A 68 3.08 -13.37 11.59
C LEU A 68 2.49 -14.59 10.86
N GLY A 69 3.29 -15.24 10.00
CA GLY A 69 2.88 -16.41 9.22
C GLY A 69 1.80 -16.08 8.17
N LEU A 70 1.74 -14.83 7.72
CA LEU A 70 0.84 -14.37 6.67
C LEU A 70 1.58 -14.23 5.36
N THR A 71 0.90 -14.43 4.24
CA THR A 71 1.42 -13.99 2.94
C THR A 71 0.98 -12.54 2.73
N ASN A 72 1.91 -11.58 2.79
CA ASN A 72 1.67 -10.19 2.47
C ASN A 72 2.36 -9.83 1.14
N VAL A 73 1.54 -9.49 0.14
CA VAL A 73 1.96 -9.22 -1.23
C VAL A 73 1.35 -7.94 -1.76
N TYR A 74 1.95 -7.41 -2.81
CA TYR A 74 1.35 -6.38 -3.65
C TYR A 74 1.55 -6.72 -5.12
N ALA A 75 0.61 -6.28 -5.95
CA ALA A 75 0.61 -6.51 -7.39
C ALA A 75 0.68 -5.15 -8.11
N VAL A 76 1.59 -5.06 -9.08
CA VAL A 76 1.73 -3.94 -10.01
C VAL A 76 1.57 -4.43 -11.43
N GLY A 77 1.34 -3.52 -12.38
CA GLY A 77 1.22 -3.85 -13.80
C GLY A 77 2.30 -3.18 -14.62
N VAL A 78 3.07 -3.95 -15.38
CA VAL A 78 3.93 -3.44 -16.43
C VAL A 78 3.06 -3.22 -17.67
N ASP A 79 2.97 -1.98 -18.11
CA ASP A 79 2.14 -1.56 -19.23
C ASP A 79 2.95 -0.60 -20.09
N THR A 80 3.26 -1.00 -21.33
CA THR A 80 4.11 -0.22 -22.23
C THR A 80 3.33 0.81 -23.04
N ASP A 81 2.00 0.71 -23.08
CA ASP A 81 1.13 1.62 -23.82
C ASP A 81 -0.17 1.90 -23.04
N PRO A 82 -0.06 2.49 -21.83
CA PRO A 82 -1.23 2.73 -21.01
C PRO A 82 -2.10 3.84 -21.59
N ASP A 83 -3.40 3.58 -21.60
CA ASP A 83 -4.47 4.52 -21.93
C ASP A 83 -4.36 5.89 -21.23
N GLU A 84 -3.87 5.86 -19.99
CA GLU A 84 -3.52 7.02 -19.17
C GLU A 84 -2.19 6.69 -18.46
N PRO A 85 -1.11 7.49 -18.64
CA PRO A 85 0.20 7.22 -18.04
C PRO A 85 0.14 6.88 -16.55
N ILE A 86 -0.69 7.60 -15.79
CA ILE A 86 -0.81 7.43 -14.33
C ILE A 86 -1.26 6.03 -13.91
N SER A 87 -1.91 5.26 -14.79
CA SER A 87 -2.30 3.87 -14.51
C SER A 87 -1.10 2.93 -14.31
N ALA A 88 0.09 3.30 -14.80
CA ALA A 88 1.33 2.56 -14.52
C ALA A 88 1.72 2.58 -13.03
N THR A 89 1.19 3.52 -12.26
CA THR A 89 1.43 3.65 -10.80
C THR A 89 0.44 2.87 -9.95
N ALA A 90 -0.50 2.15 -10.59
CA ALA A 90 -1.50 1.38 -9.89
C ALA A 90 -0.89 0.21 -9.13
N CYS A 91 -1.42 -0.05 -7.96
CA CYS A 91 -0.96 -1.11 -7.07
C CYS A 91 -2.18 -1.70 -6.36
N GLY A 92 -2.21 -3.02 -6.23
CA GLY A 92 -3.12 -3.72 -5.33
C GLY A 92 -2.33 -4.40 -4.22
N GLU A 93 -2.85 -4.43 -3.00
CA GLU A 93 -2.10 -4.84 -1.82
C GLU A 93 -2.95 -5.85 -1.03
N ALA A 94 -2.34 -6.89 -0.46
CA ALA A 94 -3.11 -7.85 0.31
C ALA A 94 -2.25 -8.62 1.30
N ALA A 95 -2.79 -8.86 2.49
CA ALA A 95 -2.33 -9.89 3.41
C ALA A 95 -3.42 -10.94 3.64
N HIS A 96 -3.02 -12.21 3.71
CA HIS A 96 -3.90 -13.32 4.09
C HIS A 96 -3.09 -14.52 4.63
N PRO A 97 -3.65 -15.34 5.55
CA PRO A 97 -3.05 -16.62 5.95
C PRO A 97 -2.97 -17.67 4.83
N ASP A 98 -3.61 -17.41 3.68
CA ASP A 98 -3.59 -18.25 2.48
C ASP A 98 -2.97 -17.41 1.35
N ARG A 99 -1.85 -17.90 0.82
CA ARG A 99 -1.09 -17.25 -0.25
C ARG A 99 -1.91 -17.00 -1.52
N GLU A 100 -2.78 -17.92 -1.93
CA GLU A 100 -3.53 -17.76 -3.17
C GLU A 100 -4.62 -16.70 -2.99
N VAL A 101 -5.24 -16.65 -1.80
CA VAL A 101 -6.18 -15.58 -1.45
C VAL A 101 -5.49 -14.22 -1.41
N ALA A 102 -4.28 -14.13 -0.86
CA ALA A 102 -3.50 -12.89 -0.87
C ALA A 102 -3.21 -12.43 -2.31
N VAL A 103 -2.70 -13.33 -3.17
CA VAL A 103 -2.45 -13.07 -4.60
C VAL A 103 -3.72 -12.61 -5.31
N ARG A 104 -4.84 -13.34 -5.14
CA ARG A 104 -6.13 -12.96 -5.74
C ARG A 104 -6.54 -11.55 -5.35
N LYS A 105 -6.51 -11.23 -4.04
CA LYS A 105 -6.92 -9.91 -3.55
C LYS A 105 -6.04 -8.80 -4.14
N ALA A 106 -4.72 -8.99 -4.14
CA ALA A 106 -3.79 -8.01 -4.71
C ALA A 106 -4.04 -7.80 -6.22
N LEU A 107 -4.28 -8.86 -7.00
CA LEU A 107 -4.57 -8.74 -8.43
C LEU A 107 -5.91 -8.04 -8.70
N LEU A 108 -6.96 -8.37 -7.94
CA LEU A 108 -8.26 -7.72 -8.07
C LEU A 108 -8.19 -6.23 -7.67
N GLU A 109 -7.42 -5.91 -6.64
CA GLU A 109 -7.19 -4.52 -6.26
C GLU A 109 -6.33 -3.77 -7.28
N LEU A 110 -5.35 -4.41 -7.93
CA LEU A 110 -4.61 -3.81 -9.05
C LEU A 110 -5.57 -3.40 -10.17
N CYS A 111 -6.50 -4.28 -10.56
CA CYS A 111 -7.53 -3.96 -11.55
C CYS A 111 -8.35 -2.72 -11.14
N SER A 112 -8.82 -2.68 -9.90
CA SER A 112 -9.59 -1.54 -9.36
C SER A 112 -8.75 -0.26 -9.29
N SER A 113 -7.49 -0.37 -8.83
CA SER A 113 -6.55 0.74 -8.71
C SER A 113 -6.24 1.37 -10.06
N ARG A 114 -6.11 0.58 -11.14
CA ARG A 114 -5.86 1.12 -12.48
C ARG A 114 -6.98 2.03 -12.95
N ALA A 115 -8.24 1.59 -12.79
CA ALA A 115 -9.40 2.39 -13.12
C ALA A 115 -9.51 3.64 -12.23
N ARG A 116 -9.30 3.49 -10.92
CA ARG A 116 -9.31 4.59 -9.96
C ARG A 116 -8.23 5.63 -10.27
N LYS A 117 -7.00 5.22 -10.60
CA LYS A 117 -5.89 6.12 -10.96
C LYS A 117 -6.20 6.92 -12.21
N ALA A 118 -6.63 6.24 -13.28
CA ALA A 118 -7.04 6.89 -14.53
C ALA A 118 -8.16 7.89 -14.30
N PHE A 119 -9.18 7.52 -13.53
CA PHE A 119 -10.30 8.41 -13.25
C PHE A 119 -9.91 9.59 -12.36
N ALA A 120 -9.12 9.35 -11.30
CA ALA A 120 -8.86 10.36 -10.29
C ALA A 120 -7.77 11.35 -10.67
N HIS A 121 -6.80 10.91 -11.49
CA HIS A 121 -5.59 11.68 -11.76
C HIS A 121 -5.27 11.75 -13.26
N GLY A 122 -5.96 10.99 -14.11
CA GLY A 122 -5.78 11.06 -15.57
C GLY A 122 -6.38 12.32 -16.18
N SER A 123 -6.34 12.42 -17.51
CA SER A 123 -6.81 13.59 -18.25
C SER A 123 -8.24 13.97 -17.91
N LEU A 124 -8.47 15.25 -17.57
CA LEU A 124 -9.81 15.78 -17.32
C LEU A 124 -10.73 15.66 -18.54
N ASP A 125 -10.18 15.69 -19.76
CA ASP A 125 -10.98 15.48 -20.99
C ASP A 125 -11.46 14.03 -21.11
N ARG A 126 -10.63 13.06 -20.71
CA ARG A 126 -11.06 11.66 -20.65
C ARG A 126 -12.12 11.47 -19.58
N VAL A 127 -11.95 12.10 -18.41
CA VAL A 127 -12.96 12.09 -17.34
C VAL A 127 -14.29 12.67 -17.82
N ARG A 128 -14.30 13.82 -18.51
CA ARG A 128 -15.51 14.42 -19.10
C ARG A 128 -16.21 13.48 -20.09
N ARG A 129 -15.45 12.77 -20.94
CA ARG A 129 -16.01 11.79 -21.87
C ARG A 129 -16.66 10.59 -21.16
N LEU A 130 -16.07 10.14 -20.05
CA LEU A 130 -16.53 8.95 -19.31
C LEU A 130 -17.68 9.24 -18.34
N ALA A 131 -17.60 10.33 -17.59
CA ALA A 131 -18.55 10.67 -16.52
C ALA A 131 -19.68 11.60 -16.96
N GLY A 132 -19.64 12.10 -18.19
CA GLY A 132 -20.51 13.17 -18.67
C GLY A 132 -19.94 14.56 -18.38
N SER A 133 -20.40 15.55 -19.14
CA SER A 133 -19.87 16.92 -19.05
C SER A 133 -20.19 17.61 -17.72
N ASP A 134 -21.31 17.25 -17.09
CA ASP A 134 -21.79 17.89 -15.85
C ASP A 134 -21.09 17.36 -14.58
N TYR A 135 -20.41 16.21 -14.64
CA TYR A 135 -19.73 15.62 -13.49
C TYR A 135 -18.64 16.55 -12.98
N LEU A 136 -17.75 17.01 -13.86
CA LEU A 136 -16.61 17.82 -13.46
C LEU A 136 -17.08 19.18 -12.97
N ASP A 137 -18.07 19.78 -13.64
CA ASP A 137 -18.65 21.06 -13.22
C ASP A 137 -19.25 20.98 -11.81
N ARG A 138 -20.04 19.93 -11.52
CA ARG A 138 -20.57 19.69 -10.16
C ARG A 138 -19.46 19.43 -9.16
N TYR A 139 -18.43 18.68 -9.54
CA TYR A 139 -17.31 18.40 -8.65
C TYR A 139 -16.56 19.68 -8.28
N LEU A 140 -16.21 20.50 -9.27
CA LEU A 140 -15.52 21.78 -9.10
C LEU A 140 -16.36 22.77 -8.29
N ALA A 141 -17.66 22.86 -8.55
CA ALA A 141 -18.56 23.72 -7.79
C ALA A 141 -18.70 23.32 -6.31
N ALA A 142 -18.45 22.04 -5.97
CA ALA A 142 -18.49 21.55 -4.60
C ALA A 142 -17.14 21.68 -3.86
N LEU A 143 -16.06 22.03 -4.55
CA LEU A 143 -14.76 22.20 -3.91
C LEU A 143 -14.69 23.52 -3.14
N PRO A 144 -14.03 23.54 -1.97
CA PRO A 144 -13.57 24.77 -1.34
C PRO A 144 -12.69 25.59 -2.31
N VAL A 145 -12.77 26.92 -2.22
CA VAL A 145 -11.99 27.83 -3.10
C VAL A 145 -10.48 27.61 -2.94
N ASP A 146 -10.04 27.21 -1.76
CA ASP A 146 -8.65 26.92 -1.41
C ASP A 146 -8.27 25.44 -1.53
N ALA A 147 -9.11 24.58 -2.13
CA ALA A 147 -8.90 23.13 -2.16
C ALA A 147 -7.51 22.72 -2.67
N VAL A 148 -7.02 23.34 -3.74
CA VAL A 148 -5.67 23.07 -4.28
C VAL A 148 -4.57 23.58 -3.34
N ALA A 149 -4.77 24.74 -2.71
CA ALA A 149 -3.79 25.31 -1.78
C ALA A 149 -3.74 24.57 -0.43
N ALA A 150 -4.82 23.88 -0.05
CA ALA A 150 -4.92 23.06 1.15
C ALA A 150 -4.28 21.66 1.01
N GLU A 151 -3.93 21.25 -0.21
CA GLU A 151 -3.22 19.99 -0.44
C GLU A 151 -1.82 20.00 0.18
N GLU A 152 -1.32 18.80 0.47
CA GLU A 152 0.04 18.68 0.98
C GLU A 152 1.04 19.04 -0.15
N PRO A 153 1.88 20.09 0.02
CA PRO A 153 2.61 20.67 -1.11
C PRO A 153 3.54 19.69 -1.84
N ARG A 154 4.18 18.76 -1.11
CA ARG A 154 5.08 17.76 -1.70
C ARG A 154 4.29 16.74 -2.53
N ALA A 155 3.18 16.22 -2.01
CA ALA A 155 2.32 15.29 -2.74
C ALA A 155 1.79 15.93 -4.02
N LEU A 156 1.30 17.17 -3.93
CA LEU A 156 0.74 17.89 -5.08
C LEU A 156 1.81 18.15 -6.14
N ALA A 157 2.96 18.71 -5.75
CA ALA A 157 4.04 19.03 -6.70
C ALA A 157 4.63 17.79 -7.35
N ALA A 158 4.85 16.71 -6.60
CA ALA A 158 5.38 15.46 -7.13
C ALA A 158 4.36 14.75 -8.06
N MET A 159 3.07 14.74 -7.70
CA MET A 159 2.02 14.19 -8.57
C MET A 159 1.87 15.02 -9.85
N ALA A 160 1.87 16.36 -9.76
CA ALA A 160 1.85 17.23 -10.93
C ALA A 160 3.06 16.95 -11.86
N SER A 161 4.25 16.75 -11.27
CA SER A 161 5.45 16.36 -12.03
C SER A 161 5.28 15.03 -12.74
N TRP A 162 4.67 14.02 -12.10
CA TRP A 162 4.34 12.75 -12.75
C TRP A 162 3.35 12.89 -13.90
N LEU A 163 2.30 13.68 -13.71
CA LEU A 163 1.24 13.89 -14.69
C LEU A 163 1.73 14.65 -15.93
N ALA A 164 2.83 15.42 -15.81
CA ALA A 164 3.50 16.06 -16.93
C ALA A 164 4.41 15.10 -17.74
N LEU A 165 4.70 13.89 -17.23
CA LEU A 165 5.54 12.91 -17.92
C LEU A 165 4.74 12.10 -18.94
N PRO A 166 5.34 11.75 -20.09
CA PRO A 166 4.80 10.69 -20.94
C PRO A 166 4.87 9.34 -20.21
N ALA A 167 4.08 8.36 -20.65
CA ALA A 167 4.04 7.01 -20.08
C ALA A 167 5.44 6.40 -19.90
N ALA A 168 6.30 6.46 -20.92
CA ALA A 168 7.67 5.96 -20.85
C ALA A 168 8.51 6.63 -19.75
N GLY A 169 8.31 7.94 -19.52
CA GLY A 169 9.01 8.68 -18.48
C GLY A 169 8.56 8.28 -17.08
N LEU A 170 7.25 8.11 -16.88
CA LEU A 170 6.72 7.63 -15.60
C LEU A 170 7.13 6.17 -15.34
N THR A 171 7.06 5.31 -16.35
CA THR A 171 7.55 3.93 -16.26
C THR A 171 9.05 3.88 -15.92
N ALA A 172 9.87 4.78 -16.49
CA ALA A 172 11.29 4.90 -16.17
C ALA A 172 11.54 5.22 -14.69
N LEU A 173 10.77 6.14 -14.10
CA LEU A 173 10.86 6.45 -12.66
C LEU A 173 10.59 5.23 -11.77
N LEU A 174 9.73 4.31 -12.23
CA LEU A 174 9.31 3.14 -11.46
C LEU A 174 10.22 1.91 -11.65
N GLN A 175 11.12 1.91 -12.65
CA GLN A 175 11.95 0.75 -13.02
C GLN A 175 12.79 0.23 -11.85
N ASP A 176 13.45 1.13 -11.13
CA ASP A 176 14.35 0.76 -10.04
C ASP A 176 13.64 0.53 -8.69
N SER A 177 12.30 0.61 -8.68
CA SER A 177 11.50 0.39 -7.47
C SER A 177 10.43 -0.68 -7.72
N VAL A 178 9.16 -0.28 -7.84
CA VAL A 178 8.02 -1.18 -7.96
C VAL A 178 8.07 -2.09 -9.17
N LEU A 179 8.74 -1.70 -10.25
CA LEU A 179 8.90 -2.56 -11.44
C LEU A 179 10.19 -3.39 -11.43
N SER A 180 11.04 -3.23 -10.41
CA SER A 180 12.30 -3.96 -10.32
C SER A 180 12.09 -5.46 -10.11
N ASN A 181 12.94 -6.28 -10.71
CA ASN A 181 13.02 -7.71 -10.43
C ASN A 181 14.47 -8.05 -10.10
N ARG A 182 14.73 -8.34 -8.82
CA ARG A 182 16.08 -8.59 -8.29
C ARG A 182 16.22 -10.01 -7.75
N SER A 183 15.15 -10.57 -7.23
CA SER A 183 15.10 -11.94 -6.74
C SER A 183 13.68 -12.49 -6.82
N GLN A 184 13.55 -13.80 -6.66
CA GLN A 184 12.28 -14.50 -6.79
C GLN A 184 12.08 -15.48 -5.63
N VAL A 185 10.83 -15.61 -5.19
CA VAL A 185 10.37 -16.64 -4.24
C VAL A 185 9.25 -17.44 -4.89
N ARG A 186 9.14 -18.74 -4.59
CA ARG A 186 8.05 -19.55 -5.15
C ARG A 186 6.77 -19.33 -4.37
N LEU A 187 5.63 -19.23 -5.06
CA LEU A 187 4.31 -19.23 -4.40
C LEU A 187 4.19 -20.42 -3.43
N ALA A 188 4.60 -21.61 -3.85
CA ALA A 188 4.57 -22.84 -3.05
C ALA A 188 5.39 -22.78 -1.74
N ASP A 189 6.31 -21.82 -1.58
CA ASP A 189 7.10 -21.63 -0.36
C ASP A 189 6.47 -20.59 0.59
N LEU A 190 5.45 -19.85 0.14
CA LEU A 190 4.80 -18.82 0.96
C LEU A 190 3.81 -19.42 1.97
N PRO A 191 3.61 -18.78 3.14
CA PRO A 191 2.71 -19.29 4.18
C PRO A 191 1.30 -19.61 3.68
N THR A 192 0.77 -20.75 4.11
CA THR A 192 -0.63 -21.16 3.88
C THR A 192 -1.17 -21.89 5.10
N THR A 193 -2.29 -21.41 5.61
CA THR A 193 -3.02 -22.01 6.74
C THR A 193 -4.32 -22.61 6.22
N THR A 194 -4.47 -23.92 6.37
CA THR A 194 -5.67 -24.66 5.94
C THR A 194 -6.78 -24.60 6.99
N GLY A 195 -8.03 -24.86 6.59
CA GLY A 195 -9.17 -24.95 7.52
C GLY A 195 -9.76 -23.60 7.96
N LEU A 196 -9.51 -22.55 7.19
CA LEU A 196 -10.05 -21.20 7.42
C LEU A 196 -11.28 -20.91 6.55
N ASP A 197 -12.07 -21.95 6.24
CA ASP A 197 -13.18 -21.90 5.28
C ASP A 197 -14.38 -21.06 5.76
N THR A 198 -14.40 -20.70 7.04
CA THR A 198 -15.45 -19.86 7.65
C THR A 198 -14.87 -18.53 8.13
N THR A 199 -15.70 -17.49 8.13
CA THR A 199 -15.30 -16.16 8.63
C THR A 199 -14.94 -16.20 10.12
N ALA A 200 -15.62 -17.04 10.91
CA ALA A 200 -15.30 -17.28 12.31
C ALA A 200 -13.91 -17.92 12.52
N ALA A 201 -13.57 -18.93 11.72
CA ALA A 201 -12.25 -19.57 11.78
C ALA A 201 -11.14 -18.60 11.37
N LEU A 202 -11.35 -17.84 10.28
CA LEU A 202 -10.41 -16.80 9.84
C LEU A 202 -10.21 -15.73 10.92
N ARG A 203 -11.29 -15.24 11.54
CA ARG A 203 -11.21 -14.27 12.64
C ARG A 203 -10.38 -14.84 13.80
N ALA A 204 -10.67 -16.06 14.21
CA ALA A 204 -9.99 -16.70 15.34
C ALA A 204 -8.49 -16.88 15.07
N ASP A 205 -8.11 -17.31 13.87
CA ASP A 205 -6.70 -17.43 13.45
C ASP A 205 -5.99 -16.08 13.48
N VAL A 206 -6.56 -15.04 12.85
CA VAL A 206 -5.94 -13.72 12.77
C VAL A 206 -5.79 -13.08 14.15
N VAL A 207 -6.82 -13.15 15.01
CA VAL A 207 -6.74 -12.67 16.39
C VAL A 207 -5.73 -13.47 17.21
N GLY A 208 -5.70 -14.80 17.03
CA GLY A 208 -4.75 -15.68 17.71
C GLY A 208 -3.30 -15.33 17.40
N ARG A 209 -2.97 -15.04 16.13
CA ARG A 209 -1.63 -14.59 15.71
C ARG A 209 -1.20 -13.31 16.43
N LEU A 210 -2.10 -12.32 16.50
CA LEU A 210 -1.82 -11.06 17.17
C LEU A 210 -1.60 -11.25 18.68
N HIS A 211 -2.46 -12.01 19.35
CA HIS A 211 -2.30 -12.30 20.77
C HIS A 211 -1.04 -13.11 21.09
N ASN A 212 -0.63 -14.03 20.20
CA ASN A 212 0.61 -14.80 20.38
C ASN A 212 1.87 -13.92 20.37
N GLU A 213 1.80 -12.75 19.71
CA GLU A 213 2.85 -11.72 19.74
C GLU A 213 2.65 -10.70 20.87
N GLY A 214 1.70 -10.94 21.77
CA GLY A 214 1.39 -10.02 22.87
C GLY A 214 0.70 -8.73 22.42
N MET A 215 0.06 -8.71 21.25
CA MET A 215 -0.66 -7.55 20.74
C MET A 215 -2.16 -7.65 21.00
N ASP A 216 -2.70 -6.69 21.74
CA ASP A 216 -4.14 -6.59 22.00
C ASP A 216 -4.91 -6.09 20.77
N VAL A 217 -6.12 -6.64 20.58
CA VAL A 217 -7.05 -6.22 19.53
C VAL A 217 -8.17 -5.38 20.13
N LEU A 218 -8.12 -4.06 19.88
CA LEU A 218 -9.18 -3.14 20.29
C LEU A 218 -10.18 -2.98 19.15
N VAL A 219 -11.47 -3.21 19.43
CA VAL A 219 -12.53 -3.17 18.43
C VAL A 219 -13.61 -2.18 18.85
N LEU A 220 -13.91 -1.23 17.97
CA LEU A 220 -15.12 -0.42 18.02
C LEU A 220 -16.12 -0.98 17.02
N ASP A 221 -17.23 -1.50 17.53
CA ASP A 221 -18.37 -1.93 16.72
C ASP A 221 -19.20 -0.71 16.31
N LEU A 222 -19.39 -0.56 15.00
CA LEU A 222 -20.13 0.52 14.35
C LEU A 222 -21.29 -0.05 13.51
N SER A 223 -21.72 -1.28 13.80
CA SER A 223 -22.78 -1.95 13.06
C SER A 223 -24.14 -1.26 13.22
N GLY A 224 -24.93 -1.25 12.16
CA GLY A 224 -26.26 -0.63 12.10
C GLY A 224 -27.01 -1.05 10.85
N ASP A 225 -28.34 -1.02 10.90
CA ASP A 225 -29.24 -1.31 9.76
C ASP A 225 -28.90 -2.59 8.97
N GLY A 226 -28.53 -3.67 9.68
CA GLY A 226 -28.19 -4.95 9.06
C GLY A 226 -26.81 -5.01 8.38
N VAL A 227 -25.99 -3.96 8.53
CA VAL A 227 -24.61 -3.91 8.05
C VAL A 227 -23.65 -4.02 9.22
N HIS A 228 -22.69 -4.95 9.12
CA HIS A 228 -21.67 -5.10 10.16
C HIS A 228 -20.44 -4.24 9.86
N VAL A 229 -20.01 -3.44 10.83
CA VAL A 229 -18.87 -2.52 10.68
C VAL A 229 -17.99 -2.59 11.91
N ALA A 230 -16.69 -2.83 11.71
CA ALA A 230 -15.70 -2.83 12.77
C ALA A 230 -14.60 -1.82 12.44
N LYS A 231 -14.21 -1.01 13.42
CA LYS A 231 -12.95 -0.26 13.43
C LYS A 231 -12.02 -0.94 14.43
N ALA A 232 -10.92 -1.50 13.95
CA ALA A 232 -9.92 -2.15 14.79
C ALA A 232 -8.69 -1.25 14.99
N VAL A 233 -8.06 -1.36 16.15
CA VAL A 233 -6.75 -0.80 16.48
C VAL A 233 -5.96 -1.91 17.16
N VAL A 234 -4.72 -2.13 16.71
CA VAL A 234 -3.81 -3.13 17.28
C VAL A 234 -2.51 -2.42 17.62
N PRO A 235 -2.33 -1.97 18.87
CA PRO A 235 -1.09 -1.35 19.30
C PRO A 235 0.11 -2.27 19.05
N GLY A 236 1.22 -1.69 18.61
CA GLY A 236 2.41 -2.44 18.23
C GLY A 236 2.44 -2.82 16.75
N LEU A 237 1.33 -2.75 15.99
CA LEU A 237 1.40 -2.82 14.52
C LEU A 237 2.13 -1.63 13.91
N GLU A 238 2.96 -1.91 12.91
CA GLU A 238 3.61 -0.89 12.11
C GLU A 238 2.57 -0.21 11.20
N VAL A 239 2.89 1.01 10.80
CA VAL A 239 2.13 1.77 9.81
C VAL A 239 3.09 2.31 8.76
N GLU A 240 2.54 3.00 7.76
CA GLU A 240 3.34 3.62 6.71
C GLU A 240 4.40 4.59 7.30
N THR A 241 5.68 4.29 7.06
CA THR A 241 6.82 5.03 7.63
C THR A 241 7.30 6.18 6.75
N MET A 242 7.23 6.04 5.43
CA MET A 242 7.89 6.94 4.49
C MET A 242 7.25 8.34 4.50
N SER A 243 5.93 8.43 4.39
CA SER A 243 5.23 9.72 4.44
C SER A 243 5.08 10.25 5.86
N TYR A 244 4.72 9.41 6.84
CA TYR A 244 4.36 9.90 8.17
C TYR A 244 5.50 9.91 9.19
N GLY A 245 6.63 9.25 8.92
CA GLY A 245 7.73 9.13 9.88
C GLY A 245 7.40 8.30 11.10
N ARG A 246 6.37 7.46 11.00
CA ARG A 246 5.93 6.57 12.05
C ARG A 246 6.61 5.23 11.86
N ILE A 247 7.43 4.86 12.83
CA ILE A 247 8.11 3.58 12.88
C ILE A 247 8.10 3.11 14.33
N GLY A 248 7.80 1.85 14.55
CA GLY A 248 7.81 1.21 15.86
C GLY A 248 9.03 0.29 16.04
N GLU A 249 9.00 -0.49 17.11
CA GLU A 249 10.09 -1.41 17.45
C GLU A 249 10.39 -2.41 16.33
N ARG A 250 9.35 -3.00 15.72
CA ARG A 250 9.53 -4.01 14.66
C ARG A 250 10.07 -3.36 13.39
N GLY A 251 9.59 -2.17 13.05
CA GLY A 251 10.08 -1.38 11.94
C GLY A 251 11.55 -1.01 12.10
N VAL A 252 11.98 -0.58 13.30
CA VAL A 252 13.39 -0.28 13.59
C VAL A 252 14.26 -1.53 13.46
N ARG A 253 13.83 -2.66 14.05
CA ARG A 253 14.54 -3.95 13.92
C ARG A 253 14.69 -4.34 12.45
N ARG A 254 13.60 -4.32 11.70
CA ARG A 254 13.57 -4.66 10.28
C ARG A 254 14.45 -3.73 9.44
N ALA A 255 14.45 -2.43 9.72
CA ALA A 255 15.30 -1.46 9.05
C ALA A 255 16.80 -1.76 9.30
N ARG A 256 17.16 -2.12 10.53
CA ARG A 256 18.53 -2.52 10.89
C ARG A 256 18.95 -3.83 10.19
N ASP A 257 18.09 -4.85 10.22
CA ASP A 257 18.37 -6.15 9.61
C ASP A 257 18.58 -6.02 8.09
N LEU A 258 17.88 -5.07 7.47
CA LEU A 258 18.02 -4.76 6.05
C LEU A 258 19.14 -3.74 5.75
N GLY A 259 19.81 -3.21 6.77
CA GLY A 259 20.87 -2.21 6.62
C GLY A 259 20.39 -0.88 6.02
N LEU A 260 19.15 -0.47 6.32
CA LEU A 260 18.62 0.80 5.81
C LEU A 260 19.33 1.99 6.50
N PRO A 261 19.78 3.00 5.74
CA PRO A 261 20.71 4.01 6.24
C PRO A 261 20.06 5.10 7.11
N PHE A 262 18.76 5.02 7.34
CA PHE A 262 17.98 6.08 7.99
C PHE A 262 17.46 5.71 9.38
N VAL A 263 17.93 4.60 9.96
CA VAL A 263 17.60 4.18 11.33
C VAL A 263 18.86 3.93 12.14
N ALA A 264 18.89 4.44 13.38
CA ALA A 264 19.97 4.20 14.34
C ALA A 264 19.41 3.80 15.71
N VAL A 265 20.20 3.07 16.49
CA VAL A 265 19.90 2.71 17.89
C VAL A 265 21.10 3.05 18.76
N GLY A 266 20.85 3.62 19.94
CA GLY A 266 21.87 4.04 20.90
C GLY A 266 21.99 5.57 20.98
N ALA A 267 23.22 6.07 20.98
CA ALA A 267 23.49 7.50 21.09
C ALA A 267 22.79 8.32 20.00
N ASP A 268 22.27 9.49 20.36
CA ASP A 268 21.64 10.44 19.45
C ASP A 268 22.63 10.84 18.34
N PRO A 269 22.34 10.53 17.06
CA PRO A 269 23.18 10.95 15.94
C PRO A 269 23.20 12.48 15.72
N GLY A 270 22.23 13.21 16.29
CA GLY A 270 22.03 14.64 16.11
C GLY A 270 21.20 14.96 14.87
N GLY A 271 20.15 15.77 15.04
CA GLY A 271 19.25 16.18 13.95
C GLY A 271 18.28 15.09 13.47
N TRP A 272 18.31 13.89 14.06
CA TRP A 272 17.40 12.80 13.76
C TRP A 272 16.20 12.85 14.71
N THR A 273 15.06 12.30 14.27
CA THR A 273 13.85 12.27 15.10
C THR A 273 13.87 11.05 16.01
N ALA A 274 13.64 11.24 17.32
CA ALA A 274 13.51 10.13 18.24
C ALA A 274 12.29 9.26 17.88
N VAL A 275 12.47 7.94 17.87
CA VAL A 275 11.39 6.99 17.68
C VAL A 275 10.64 6.82 18.99
N HIS A 276 9.31 6.91 18.95
CA HIS A 276 8.46 6.73 20.12
C HIS A 276 8.36 5.24 20.48
N LEU A 277 9.05 4.84 21.53
CA LEU A 277 9.10 3.47 22.05
C LEU A 277 8.66 3.43 23.51
N THR A 278 8.17 2.28 23.97
CA THR A 278 8.08 2.02 25.41
C THR A 278 9.46 1.78 26.00
N ASP A 279 9.59 1.83 27.33
CA ASP A 279 10.85 1.54 28.01
C ASP A 279 11.32 0.11 27.70
N GLU A 280 10.40 -0.87 27.71
CA GLU A 280 10.73 -2.26 27.40
C GLU A 280 11.14 -2.46 25.94
N ALA A 281 10.51 -1.74 25.00
CA ALA A 281 10.90 -1.77 23.59
C ALA A 281 12.29 -1.15 23.37
N THR A 282 12.60 -0.08 24.10
CA THR A 282 13.91 0.57 24.12
C THR A 282 14.99 -0.39 24.62
N GLU A 283 14.73 -1.09 25.73
CA GLU A 283 15.62 -2.11 26.27
C GLU A 283 15.85 -3.26 25.28
N ARG A 284 14.79 -3.79 24.66
CA ARG A 284 14.89 -4.88 23.66
C ARG A 284 15.68 -4.49 22.42
N LEU A 285 15.62 -3.24 21.99
CA LEU A 285 16.43 -2.73 20.88
C LEU A 285 17.89 -2.48 21.25
N GLY A 286 18.19 -2.37 22.54
CA GLY A 286 19.51 -2.06 23.08
C GLY A 286 19.77 -0.56 23.29
N GLY A 287 18.72 0.25 23.34
CA GLY A 287 18.80 1.71 23.55
C GLY A 287 17.73 2.48 22.77
N PRO A 288 17.68 3.81 22.92
CA PRO A 288 16.75 4.65 22.18
C PRO A 288 17.02 4.56 20.67
N ALA A 289 15.96 4.69 19.87
CA ALA A 289 16.05 4.62 18.42
C ALA A 289 15.78 5.98 17.77
N TRP A 290 16.36 6.17 16.59
CA TRP A 290 16.35 7.43 15.85
C TRP A 290 16.04 7.18 14.38
N LEU A 291 15.24 8.07 13.78
CA LEU A 291 14.85 8.05 12.36
C LEU A 291 15.35 9.34 11.67
N ASP A 292 16.14 9.17 10.62
CA ASP A 292 16.54 10.27 9.74
C ASP A 292 15.42 10.60 8.76
N ARG A 293 14.60 11.60 9.10
CA ARG A 293 13.49 12.03 8.22
C ARG A 293 13.99 12.59 6.89
N ALA A 294 15.15 13.25 6.87
CA ALA A 294 15.70 13.81 5.63
C ALA A 294 16.19 12.69 4.70
N ALA A 295 16.85 11.65 5.24
CA ALA A 295 17.25 10.50 4.46
C ALA A 295 16.06 9.67 3.97
N VAL A 296 14.99 9.52 4.77
CA VAL A 296 13.73 8.92 4.30
C VAL A 296 13.15 9.72 3.14
N ASP A 297 13.08 11.05 3.27
CA ASP A 297 12.54 11.91 2.24
C ASP A 297 13.36 11.85 0.94
N ALA A 298 14.69 11.80 1.06
CA ALA A 298 15.60 11.63 -0.06
C ALA A 298 15.47 10.26 -0.73
N ALA A 299 15.33 9.18 0.04
CA ALA A 299 15.15 7.82 -0.48
C ALA A 299 13.84 7.67 -1.26
N VAL A 300 12.77 8.32 -0.80
CA VAL A 300 11.49 8.36 -1.53
C VAL A 300 11.58 9.26 -2.76
N GLY A 301 12.19 10.44 -2.61
CA GLY A 301 12.44 11.38 -3.71
C GLY A 301 11.19 11.68 -4.55
N ALA A 302 11.33 11.53 -5.87
CA ALA A 302 10.27 11.74 -6.85
C ALA A 302 9.15 10.67 -6.78
N LEU A 303 9.31 9.60 -6.00
CA LEU A 303 8.33 8.52 -5.87
C LEU A 303 7.31 8.75 -4.75
N TYR A 304 7.34 9.92 -4.11
CA TYR A 304 6.43 10.26 -3.02
C TYR A 304 4.93 10.08 -3.31
N PRO A 305 4.42 10.31 -4.55
CA PRO A 305 3.01 10.04 -4.85
C PRO A 305 2.61 8.57 -4.81
N LEU A 306 3.57 7.64 -4.72
CA LEU A 306 3.26 6.25 -4.37
C LEU A 306 2.66 6.16 -2.97
N TYR A 307 3.08 7.00 -2.01
CA TYR A 307 2.65 6.93 -0.61
C TYR A 307 1.48 7.86 -0.29
N ARG A 308 1.49 9.07 -0.86
CA ARG A 308 0.46 10.07 -0.62
C ARG A 308 -0.02 10.67 -1.94
N GLU A 309 -1.29 10.46 -2.24
CA GLU A 309 -1.94 11.04 -3.40
C GLU A 309 -2.69 12.32 -3.00
N PRO A 310 -2.65 13.39 -3.80
CA PRO A 310 -3.57 14.52 -3.65
C PRO A 310 -5.02 14.07 -3.79
N ALA A 311 -5.98 14.88 -3.33
CA ALA A 311 -7.37 14.60 -3.60
C ALA A 311 -7.67 14.57 -5.11
N ARG A 312 -8.73 13.86 -5.44
CA ARG A 312 -9.17 13.58 -6.81
C ARG A 312 -9.20 14.85 -7.67
N HIS A 313 -8.66 14.78 -8.87
CA HIS A 313 -8.57 15.84 -9.87
C HIS A 313 -7.70 17.06 -9.51
N LEU A 314 -7.32 17.26 -8.24
CA LEU A 314 -6.65 18.49 -7.81
C LEU A 314 -5.26 18.67 -8.42
N ALA A 315 -4.51 17.59 -8.64
CA ALA A 315 -3.22 17.65 -9.33
C ALA A 315 -3.35 18.10 -10.79
N GLN A 316 -4.39 17.65 -11.50
CA GLN A 316 -4.69 18.08 -12.87
C GLN A 316 -5.12 19.55 -12.92
N LEU A 317 -5.89 20.01 -11.93
CA LEU A 317 -6.26 21.43 -11.81
C LEU A 317 -5.04 22.31 -11.53
N ALA A 318 -4.14 21.87 -10.65
CA ALA A 318 -2.90 22.59 -10.37
C ALA A 318 -2.04 22.76 -11.63
N LEU A 319 -1.95 21.73 -12.47
CA LEU A 319 -1.26 21.80 -13.77
C LEU A 319 -1.93 22.79 -14.73
N SER A 320 -3.26 22.80 -14.77
CA SER A 320 -4.03 23.67 -15.67
C SER A 320 -3.94 25.16 -15.32
N VAL A 321 -3.63 25.50 -14.05
CA VAL A 321 -3.44 26.88 -13.58
C VAL A 321 -2.00 27.37 -13.78
N ALA A 322 -1.04 26.44 -13.89
CA ALA A 322 0.38 26.75 -14.07
C ALA A 322 0.78 26.96 -15.55
N MET A 323 -0.09 26.60 -16.50
CA MET A 323 0.05 26.80 -17.94
C MET A 323 -0.63 28.09 -18.41
#